data_AF-A0AAW0MXL5-F1
#
_entry.id   AF-A0AAW0MXL5-F1
#
_cell.length_a   1.000
_cell.length_b   1.000
_cell.length_c   1.000
_cell.angle_alpha   90.00
_cell.angle_beta   90.00
_cell.angle_gamma   90.00
#
_symmetry.space_group_name_H-M   'P 1'
#
loop_
_entity.id
_entity.type
_entity.pdbx_description
1 polymer ?
#
loop_
_entity_poly.entity_id
_entity_poly.type
_entity_poly.pdbx_seq_one_letter_code
_entity_poly.pdbx_strand_id
1 'polypeptide(L)'
;MLGCVCSCQVDIKNQGKTALQVASHQGHMEVVKALLQANSSIEIKDEDGDTALHYTAFGNQAEVARLLLSKGANVNMLNNSMCTALHIAVNKGFSDVVRVLTEHSADVNLQDSYGDTPLHDAIAKDFRNIIEVLVVVPSIDFSQQNHRGFNLLHHAALKGNKLATEKILARARQLVDVKKEDGFSALHLAALNNHREVAEILIKEGRCDMNIRNNRNQTPLQLAVTQGHTELVELLVSEGADVNMEDEDGDTAMHTALLRPQLGSIIINPTEGEDSCGNSLYTKLSASGLLGNTELSVGAAIACYLAQEGADVSYANHKGKSPLDLVTDSTVLQLIKSFSEKHRLQRLSALTCGQALSSASLRRVHTTPNTMTNLVLPTPPGPSECLICSELALLVLFCPCQHSVACEACAHRMKKCIKCQVTITKKIRQDQTEVDSSPGTEHSDQHNLLEQLQSRYRQMEERITCPICIDNHIKLVFQCGHASCIECSAALKTCPICRQTIRERIQLFV
;
A
#
# COMPACT_ATOMS: atom_id res chain seq x y z
N MET A 1 5.26 41.19 55.44
CA MET A 1 6.51 40.83 54.73
C MET A 1 6.16 40.58 53.28
N LEU A 2 6.32 41.61 52.44
CA LEU A 2 6.32 41.46 50.99
C LEU A 2 7.63 40.75 50.61
N GLY A 3 7.54 39.48 50.26
CA GLY A 3 8.68 38.73 49.74
C GLY A 3 9.11 39.34 48.42
N CYS A 4 10.34 39.85 48.38
CA CYS A 4 10.97 40.37 47.17
C CYS A 4 11.11 39.22 46.18
N VAL A 5 10.18 39.10 45.22
CA VAL A 5 10.35 38.23 44.06
C VAL A 5 11.33 38.94 43.14
N CYS A 6 12.64 38.72 43.37
CA CYS A 6 13.61 38.96 42.31
C CYS A 6 13.14 38.09 41.13
N SER A 7 12.63 38.71 40.08
CA SER A 7 12.37 38.05 38.80
C SER A 7 13.72 37.61 38.25
N CYS A 8 14.16 36.40 38.61
CA CYS A 8 15.29 35.77 37.97
C CYS A 8 14.97 35.75 36.47
N GLN A 9 15.70 36.54 35.69
CA GLN A 9 15.54 36.60 34.24
C GLN A 9 16.16 35.31 33.64
N VAL A 10 15.52 34.17 33.90
CA VAL A 10 15.98 32.83 33.49
C VAL A 10 15.86 32.58 31.99
N ASP A 11 15.03 33.39 31.34
CA ASP A 11 14.66 33.25 29.93
C ASP A 11 15.45 34.19 28.99
N ILE A 12 16.55 34.79 29.47
CA ILE A 12 17.40 35.63 28.63
C ILE A 12 18.03 34.78 27.53
N LYS A 13 17.93 35.28 26.29
CA LYS A 13 18.64 34.74 25.14
C LYS A 13 20.06 35.31 25.07
N ASN A 14 21.06 34.43 24.96
CA ASN A 14 22.41 34.77 24.55
C ASN A 14 22.68 34.12 23.19
N GLN A 15 23.12 34.90 22.19
CA GLN A 15 23.26 34.43 20.80
C GLN A 15 21.97 33.75 20.26
N GLY A 16 20.81 34.31 20.62
CA GLY A 16 19.50 33.79 20.20
C GLY A 16 18.95 32.62 21.01
N LYS A 17 19.72 32.06 21.96
CA LYS A 17 19.36 30.83 22.70
C LYS A 17 19.24 31.06 24.20
N THR A 18 18.25 30.43 24.81
CA THR A 18 18.04 30.39 26.27
C THR A 18 18.96 29.37 26.94
N ALA A 19 19.18 29.51 28.25
CA ALA A 19 19.91 28.53 29.03
C ALA A 19 19.24 27.14 28.98
N LEU A 20 17.90 27.10 28.96
CA LEU A 20 17.13 25.86 28.89
C LEU A 20 17.37 25.10 27.58
N GLN A 21 17.39 25.80 26.44
CA GLN A 21 17.70 25.18 25.13
C GLN A 21 19.10 24.58 25.10
N VAL A 22 20.12 25.31 25.58
CA VAL A 22 21.51 24.82 25.60
C VAL A 22 21.65 23.63 26.54
N ALA A 23 21.09 23.70 27.75
CA ALA A 23 21.11 22.59 28.70
C ALA A 23 20.38 21.35 28.15
N SER A 24 19.29 21.57 27.40
CA SER A 24 18.51 20.49 26.77
C SER A 24 19.26 19.81 25.64
N HIS A 25 20.06 20.54 24.86
CA HIS A 25 20.95 19.97 23.85
C HIS A 25 22.06 19.11 24.45
N GLN A 26 22.68 19.59 25.52
CA GLN A 26 23.83 18.93 26.15
C GLN A 26 23.43 17.80 27.12
N GLY A 27 22.14 17.60 27.38
CA GLY A 27 21.66 16.55 28.28
C GLY A 27 21.91 16.84 29.75
N HIS A 28 22.11 18.11 30.13
CA HIS A 28 22.42 18.50 31.50
C HIS A 28 21.16 18.47 32.38
N MET A 29 20.71 17.26 32.72
CA MET A 29 19.47 16.96 33.42
C MET A 29 19.25 17.82 34.67
N GLU A 30 20.26 17.93 35.54
CA GLU A 30 20.13 18.70 36.79
C GLU A 30 20.03 20.20 36.54
N VAL A 31 20.70 20.72 35.49
CA VAL A 31 20.56 22.12 35.08
C VAL A 31 19.16 22.38 34.53
N VAL A 32 18.65 21.47 33.68
CA VAL A 32 17.27 21.57 33.17
C VAL A 32 16.26 21.58 34.32
N LYS A 33 16.39 20.67 35.30
CA LYS A 33 15.52 20.66 36.49
C LYS A 33 15.59 21.98 37.26
N ALA A 34 16.78 22.51 37.50
CA ALA A 34 16.96 23.76 38.23
C ALA A 34 16.33 24.96 37.48
N LEU A 35 16.49 25.03 36.16
CA LEU A 35 15.88 26.07 35.33
C LEU A 35 14.35 26.01 35.34
N LEU A 36 13.78 24.81 35.25
CA LEU A 36 12.32 24.60 35.31
C LEU A 36 11.77 24.93 36.72
N GLN A 37 12.50 24.62 37.79
CA GLN A 37 12.14 25.02 39.16
C GLN A 37 12.15 26.54 39.35
N ALA A 38 13.00 27.24 38.60
CA ALA A 38 13.06 28.69 38.58
C ALA A 38 12.01 29.34 37.63
N ASN A 39 11.00 28.58 37.20
CA ASN A 39 9.93 29.00 36.30
C ASN A 39 10.42 29.46 34.90
N SER A 40 11.48 28.83 34.36
CA SER A 40 11.87 29.07 32.97
C SER A 40 10.78 28.60 32.00
N SER A 41 10.51 29.41 30.98
CA SER A 41 9.50 29.12 29.97
C SER A 41 10.01 28.06 28.99
N ILE A 42 9.23 26.98 28.85
CA ILE A 42 9.57 25.80 28.02
C ILE A 42 9.44 26.08 26.52
N GLU A 43 8.55 26.99 26.14
CA GLU A 43 8.11 27.20 24.75
C GLU A 43 8.81 28.37 24.05
N ILE A 44 9.87 28.93 24.64
CA ILE A 44 10.64 29.98 23.97
C ILE A 44 11.29 29.41 22.73
N LYS A 45 11.03 30.05 21.59
CA LYS A 45 11.67 29.77 20.30
C LYS A 45 12.93 30.60 20.15
N ASP A 46 13.98 30.03 19.58
CA ASP A 46 15.12 30.80 19.07
C ASP A 46 14.80 31.45 17.70
N GLU A 47 15.82 31.96 17.01
CA GLU A 47 15.67 32.62 15.71
C GLU A 47 15.26 31.66 14.59
N ASP A 48 15.58 30.36 14.72
CA ASP A 48 15.19 29.30 13.78
C ASP A 48 13.80 28.72 14.11
N GLY A 49 13.17 29.22 15.18
CA GLY A 49 11.86 28.77 15.63
C GLY A 49 11.92 27.54 16.55
N ASP A 50 13.11 27.09 16.94
CA ASP A 50 13.32 25.87 17.71
C ASP A 50 13.08 26.10 19.21
N THR A 51 12.27 25.24 19.82
CA THR A 51 12.01 25.23 21.28
C THR A 51 13.02 24.34 22.02
N ALA A 52 13.02 24.37 23.36
CA ALA A 52 13.86 23.46 24.15
C ALA A 52 13.68 21.97 23.77
N LEU A 53 12.46 21.57 23.40
CA LEU A 53 12.18 20.21 22.94
C LEU A 53 12.88 19.87 21.61
N HIS A 54 12.96 20.80 20.65
CA HIS A 54 13.74 20.61 19.42
C HIS A 54 15.22 20.39 19.73
N TYR A 55 15.77 21.14 20.69
CA TYR A 55 17.15 20.97 21.15
C TYR A 55 17.43 19.59 21.78
N THR A 56 16.46 18.97 22.45
CA THR A 56 16.62 17.57 22.91
C THR A 56 16.77 16.60 21.74
N ALA A 57 16.05 16.83 20.64
CA ALA A 57 16.16 16.04 19.42
C ALA A 57 17.47 16.30 18.66
N PHE A 58 17.99 17.54 18.67
CA PHE A 58 19.33 17.81 18.12
C PHE A 58 20.44 17.10 18.89
N GLY A 59 20.32 17.01 20.22
CA GLY A 59 21.33 16.48 21.12
C GLY A 59 21.21 15.00 21.47
N ASN A 60 20.22 14.27 20.94
CA ASN A 60 19.88 12.88 21.32
C ASN A 60 19.56 12.70 22.82
N GLN A 61 18.80 13.63 23.41
CA GLN A 61 18.56 13.68 24.87
C GLN A 61 17.15 13.19 25.24
N ALA A 62 16.92 11.88 25.10
CA ALA A 62 15.62 11.25 25.33
C ALA A 62 15.05 11.50 26.75
N GLU A 63 15.89 11.41 27.78
CA GLU A 63 15.45 11.64 29.16
C GLU A 63 15.09 13.09 29.44
N VAL A 64 15.83 14.04 28.83
CA VAL A 64 15.47 15.46 28.94
C VAL A 64 14.17 15.74 28.19
N ALA A 65 13.98 15.15 27.00
CA ALA A 65 12.72 15.25 26.27
C ALA A 65 11.55 14.76 27.13
N ARG A 66 11.69 13.61 27.78
CA ARG A 66 10.69 13.03 28.70
C ARG A 66 10.36 14.00 29.84
N LEU A 67 11.39 14.61 30.44
CA LEU A 67 11.19 15.60 31.50
C LEU A 67 10.41 16.83 30.98
N LEU A 68 10.81 17.42 29.84
CA LEU A 68 10.14 18.59 29.28
C LEU A 68 8.67 18.29 28.96
N LEU A 69 8.38 17.14 28.34
CA LEU A 69 7.02 16.70 28.03
C LEU A 69 6.18 16.51 29.31
N SER A 70 6.76 15.91 30.35
CA SER A 70 6.09 15.77 31.66
C SER A 70 5.77 17.11 32.34
N LYS A 71 6.44 18.20 31.92
CA LYS A 71 6.20 19.57 32.39
C LYS A 71 5.30 20.37 31.45
N GLY A 72 4.67 19.72 30.48
CA GLY A 72 3.68 20.33 29.59
C GLY A 72 4.28 20.95 28.33
N ALA A 73 5.49 20.57 27.92
CA ALA A 73 6.02 20.94 26.61
C ALA A 73 5.07 20.47 25.50
N ASN A 74 4.73 21.33 24.56
CA ASN A 74 3.94 20.97 23.40
C ASN A 74 4.79 20.17 22.41
N VAL A 75 4.50 18.87 22.30
CA VAL A 75 5.21 17.91 21.45
C VAL A 75 5.17 18.25 19.96
N ASN A 76 4.15 19.00 19.52
CA ASN A 76 3.84 19.27 18.12
C ASN A 76 4.23 20.70 17.66
N MET A 77 5.06 21.40 18.44
CA MET A 77 5.54 22.72 18.04
C MET A 77 6.37 22.63 16.76
N LEU A 78 6.12 23.57 15.85
CA LEU A 78 6.82 23.69 14.58
C LEU A 78 7.87 24.81 14.65
N ASN A 79 9.06 24.53 14.13
CA ASN A 79 10.08 25.55 13.86
C ASN A 79 9.83 26.28 12.52
N ASN A 80 10.74 27.14 12.08
CA ASN A 80 10.56 27.94 10.86
C ASN A 80 10.52 27.09 9.57
N SER A 81 11.08 25.88 9.60
CA SER A 81 11.03 24.90 8.50
C SER A 81 9.81 23.98 8.58
N MET A 82 8.85 24.28 9.45
CA MET A 82 7.70 23.43 9.77
C MET A 82 8.10 22.06 10.34
N CYS A 83 9.32 21.92 10.88
CA CYS A 83 9.74 20.68 11.50
C CYS A 83 9.30 20.65 12.96
N THR A 84 8.79 19.50 13.41
CA THR A 84 8.65 19.19 14.85
C THR A 84 9.95 18.62 15.41
N ALA A 85 10.05 18.51 16.75
CA ALA A 85 11.13 17.75 17.38
C ALA A 85 11.21 16.29 16.88
N LEU A 86 10.08 15.69 16.48
CA LEU A 86 10.03 14.35 15.89
C LEU A 86 10.74 14.30 14.53
N HIS A 87 10.51 15.27 13.65
CA HIS A 87 11.23 15.37 12.38
C HIS A 87 12.75 15.43 12.58
N ILE A 88 13.22 16.24 13.54
CA ILE A 88 14.66 16.36 13.83
C ILE A 88 15.23 15.03 14.33
N ALA A 89 14.54 14.38 15.28
CA ALA A 89 14.96 13.10 15.83
C ALA A 89 15.03 12.02 14.73
N VAL A 90 14.04 11.98 13.85
CA VAL A 90 14.04 11.08 12.68
C VAL A 90 15.19 11.41 11.74
N ASN A 91 15.35 12.67 11.33
CA ASN A 91 16.39 13.07 10.39
C ASN A 91 17.82 12.74 10.86
N LYS A 92 18.02 12.68 12.18
CA LYS A 92 19.27 12.32 12.84
C LYS A 92 19.40 10.83 13.22
N GLY A 93 18.34 10.03 13.08
CA GLY A 93 18.37 8.60 13.39
C GLY A 93 18.25 8.27 14.90
N PHE A 94 17.79 9.22 15.71
CA PHE A 94 17.73 9.07 17.18
C PHE A 94 16.47 8.35 17.64
N SER A 95 16.50 7.03 17.50
CA SER A 95 15.36 6.13 17.78
C SER A 95 14.80 6.26 19.21
N ASP A 96 15.65 6.53 20.20
CA ASP A 96 15.22 6.66 21.60
C ASP A 96 14.38 7.92 21.80
N VAL A 97 14.79 9.04 21.19
CA VAL A 97 14.02 10.29 21.20
C VAL A 97 12.70 10.12 20.44
N VAL A 98 12.72 9.42 19.30
CA VAL A 98 11.50 9.08 18.54
C VAL A 98 10.51 8.31 19.41
N ARG A 99 10.98 7.31 20.17
CA ARG A 99 10.11 6.56 21.11
C ARG A 99 9.53 7.46 22.19
N VAL A 100 10.34 8.30 22.83
CA VAL A 100 9.85 9.23 23.85
C VAL A 100 8.78 10.17 23.29
N LEU A 101 9.00 10.73 22.10
CA LEU A 101 8.04 11.65 21.48
C LEU A 101 6.73 10.94 21.12
N THR A 102 6.80 9.74 20.54
CA THR A 102 5.62 8.94 20.19
C THR A 102 4.86 8.43 21.41
N GLU A 103 5.53 8.04 22.49
CA GLU A 103 4.94 7.71 23.79
C GLU A 103 4.11 8.87 24.37
N HIS A 104 4.50 10.11 24.07
CA HIS A 104 3.80 11.33 24.50
C HIS A 104 2.88 11.90 23.42
N SER A 105 2.36 11.03 22.53
CA SER A 105 1.36 11.37 21.51
C SER A 105 1.81 12.46 20.54
N ALA A 106 3.09 12.46 20.15
CA ALA A 106 3.54 13.24 18.99
C ALA A 106 2.69 12.91 17.77
N ASP A 107 2.24 13.93 17.05
CA ASP A 107 1.53 13.75 15.79
C ASP A 107 2.54 13.37 14.70
N VAL A 108 2.44 12.12 14.24
CA VAL A 108 3.32 11.53 13.24
C VAL A 108 2.95 11.91 11.80
N ASN A 109 1.88 12.71 11.61
CA ASN A 109 1.37 13.12 10.30
C ASN A 109 1.61 14.61 10.00
N LEU A 110 2.18 15.36 10.95
CA LEU A 110 2.57 16.74 10.68
C LEU A 110 3.62 16.76 9.57
N GLN A 111 3.44 17.67 8.63
CA GLN A 111 4.31 17.82 7.46
C GLN A 111 5.30 18.95 7.66
N ASP A 112 6.53 18.72 7.24
CA ASP A 112 7.55 19.77 7.16
C ASP A 112 7.34 20.69 5.94
N SER A 113 8.28 21.61 5.70
CA SER A 113 8.23 22.55 4.57
C SER A 113 8.22 21.89 3.18
N TYR A 114 8.61 20.61 3.06
CA TYR A 114 8.56 19.83 1.83
C TYR A 114 7.28 18.99 1.71
N GLY A 115 6.40 19.04 2.73
CA GLY A 115 5.24 18.18 2.82
C GLY A 115 5.60 16.78 3.34
N ASP A 116 6.84 16.54 3.75
CA ASP A 116 7.26 15.23 4.21
C ASP A 116 6.82 15.04 5.67
N THR A 117 6.22 13.90 5.97
CA THR A 117 5.95 13.48 7.37
C THR A 117 7.22 12.83 7.94
N PRO A 118 7.34 12.65 9.27
CA PRO A 118 8.48 11.95 9.85
C PRO A 118 8.69 10.55 9.26
N LEU A 119 7.64 9.84 8.85
CA LEU A 119 7.83 8.54 8.19
C LEU A 119 8.40 8.67 6.77
N HIS A 120 8.10 9.74 6.02
CA HIS A 120 8.76 10.01 4.73
C HIS A 120 10.28 10.14 4.93
N ASP A 121 10.70 10.94 5.91
CA ASP A 121 12.12 11.14 6.25
C ASP A 121 12.81 9.82 6.65
N ALA A 122 12.13 9.00 7.48
CA ALA A 122 12.66 7.72 7.92
C ALA A 122 12.86 6.73 6.75
N ILE A 123 11.90 6.69 5.81
CA ILE A 123 11.96 5.88 4.59
C ILE A 123 13.10 6.35 3.70
N ALA A 124 13.24 7.66 3.49
CA ALA A 124 14.27 8.24 2.64
C ALA A 124 15.70 7.95 3.12
N LYS A 125 15.89 7.80 4.43
CA LYS A 125 17.19 7.51 5.08
C LYS A 125 17.40 6.04 5.43
N ASP A 126 16.43 5.18 5.15
CA ASP A 126 16.40 3.75 5.52
C ASP A 126 16.65 3.50 7.03
N PHE A 127 16.08 4.33 7.90
CA PHE A 127 16.18 4.14 9.34
C PHE A 127 15.19 3.08 9.84
N ARG A 128 15.55 1.81 9.66
CA ARG A 128 14.71 0.64 9.96
C ARG A 128 14.03 0.68 11.34
N ASN A 129 14.80 0.92 12.41
CA ASN A 129 14.26 0.98 13.77
C ASN A 129 13.20 2.08 13.93
N ILE A 130 13.37 3.21 13.25
CA ILE A 130 12.43 4.34 13.29
C ILE A 130 11.19 4.02 12.47
N ILE A 131 11.35 3.40 11.30
CA ILE A 131 10.23 2.91 10.48
C ILE A 131 9.36 1.95 11.31
N GLU A 132 9.98 1.01 12.04
CA GLU A 132 9.25 0.07 12.90
C GLU A 132 8.47 0.74 14.03
N VAL A 133 9.01 1.81 14.62
CA VAL A 133 8.32 2.59 15.66
C VAL A 133 7.16 3.40 15.08
N LEU A 134 7.38 4.10 13.96
CA LEU A 134 6.37 5.00 13.40
C LEU A 134 5.21 4.26 12.73
N VAL A 135 5.48 3.17 11.99
CA VAL A 135 4.44 2.46 11.24
C VAL A 135 3.40 1.78 12.13
N VAL A 136 3.73 1.49 13.39
CA VAL A 136 2.79 0.88 14.36
C VAL A 136 1.96 1.91 15.12
N VAL A 137 2.23 3.21 14.96
CA VAL A 137 1.44 4.26 15.62
C VAL A 137 -0.02 4.18 15.12
N PRO A 138 -1.03 4.12 16.00
CA PRO A 138 -2.42 3.92 15.58
C PRO A 138 -2.98 5.04 14.69
N SER A 139 -2.58 6.29 14.96
CA SER A 139 -3.06 7.49 14.26
C SER A 139 -2.34 7.78 12.94
N ILE A 140 -1.42 6.93 12.49
CA ILE A 140 -0.67 7.20 11.26
C ILE A 140 -1.58 7.19 10.02
N ASP A 141 -1.42 8.21 9.17
CA ASP A 141 -2.09 8.30 7.88
C ASP A 141 -1.12 7.93 6.75
N PHE A 142 -1.36 6.76 6.14
CA PHE A 142 -0.56 6.28 5.01
C PHE A 142 -0.90 6.97 3.68
N SER A 143 -2.06 7.63 3.60
CA SER A 143 -2.61 8.20 2.36
C SER A 143 -2.14 9.63 2.08
N GLN A 144 -1.70 10.35 3.12
CA GLN A 144 -1.23 11.72 3.03
C GLN A 144 -0.05 11.83 2.07
N GLN A 145 -0.09 12.85 1.21
CA GLN A 145 0.92 13.09 0.19
C GLN A 145 1.79 14.30 0.54
N ASN A 146 3.08 14.21 0.24
CA ASN A 146 3.99 15.36 0.31
C ASN A 146 3.77 16.36 -0.84
N HIS A 147 4.51 17.48 -0.86
CA HIS A 147 4.35 18.51 -1.89
C HIS A 147 4.71 18.04 -3.31
N ARG A 148 5.33 16.85 -3.45
CA ARG A 148 5.62 16.20 -4.74
C ARG A 148 4.53 15.17 -5.14
N GLY A 149 3.49 15.02 -4.34
CA GLY A 149 2.39 14.08 -4.55
C GLY A 149 2.72 12.63 -4.17
N PHE A 150 3.81 12.38 -3.43
CA PHE A 150 4.13 11.03 -2.98
C PHE A 150 3.42 10.75 -1.68
N ASN A 151 2.62 9.68 -1.63
CA ASN A 151 2.24 9.06 -0.37
C ASN A 151 3.39 8.17 0.14
N LEU A 152 3.22 7.59 1.32
CA LEU A 152 4.28 6.78 1.95
C LEU A 152 4.67 5.55 1.14
N LEU A 153 3.71 4.90 0.47
CA LEU A 153 4.00 3.73 -0.38
C LEU A 153 4.72 4.13 -1.68
N HIS A 154 4.32 5.23 -2.31
CA HIS A 154 5.04 5.83 -3.44
C HIS A 154 6.47 6.18 -3.05
N HIS A 155 6.67 6.77 -1.87
CA HIS A 155 8.00 7.15 -1.40
C HIS A 155 8.86 5.92 -1.10
N ALA A 156 8.31 4.89 -0.45
CA ALA A 156 8.98 3.62 -0.23
C ALA A 156 9.40 2.96 -1.55
N ALA A 157 8.51 2.93 -2.54
CA ALA A 157 8.80 2.40 -3.87
C ALA A 157 9.82 3.23 -4.64
N LEU A 158 9.80 4.56 -4.54
CA LEU A 158 10.82 5.42 -5.14
C LEU A 158 12.22 5.17 -4.54
N LYS A 159 12.28 4.94 -3.23
CA LYS A 159 13.54 4.77 -2.48
C LYS A 159 14.04 3.33 -2.42
N GLY A 160 13.25 2.35 -2.87
CA GLY A 160 13.61 0.93 -2.77
C GLY A 160 13.52 0.38 -1.35
N ASN A 161 12.73 1.02 -0.47
CA ASN A 161 12.67 0.63 0.93
C ASN A 161 11.75 -0.60 1.11
N LYS A 162 12.37 -1.78 1.11
CA LYS A 162 11.70 -3.07 1.30
C LYS A 162 10.86 -3.12 2.58
N LEU A 163 11.48 -2.82 3.72
CA LEU A 163 10.85 -2.90 5.03
C LEU A 163 9.62 -1.99 5.12
N ALA A 164 9.75 -0.74 4.68
CA ALA A 164 8.64 0.20 4.66
C ALA A 164 7.50 -0.30 3.77
N THR A 165 7.82 -0.84 2.59
CA THR A 165 6.82 -1.39 1.66
C THR A 165 6.01 -2.51 2.33
N GLU A 166 6.66 -3.52 2.91
CA GLU A 166 6.00 -4.63 3.62
C GLU A 166 5.11 -4.13 4.75
N LYS A 167 5.65 -3.24 5.60
CA LYS A 167 4.94 -2.73 6.78
C LYS A 167 3.75 -1.84 6.40
N ILE A 168 3.88 -1.02 5.36
CA ILE A 168 2.78 -0.18 4.86
C ILE A 168 1.69 -1.06 4.24
N LEU A 169 2.03 -2.02 3.39
CA LEU A 169 1.04 -2.91 2.76
C LEU A 169 0.27 -3.76 3.79
N ALA A 170 0.93 -4.18 4.87
CA ALA A 170 0.28 -4.91 5.96
C ALA A 170 -0.86 -4.12 6.65
N ARG A 171 -0.80 -2.78 6.65
CA ARG A 171 -1.82 -1.92 7.29
C ARG A 171 -2.68 -1.14 6.30
N ALA A 172 -2.20 -0.90 5.09
CA ALA A 172 -2.79 -0.01 4.10
C ALA A 172 -2.71 -0.56 2.67
N ARG A 173 -3.07 -1.85 2.48
CA ARG A 173 -3.05 -2.52 1.17
C ARG A 173 -3.82 -1.75 0.08
N GLN A 174 -4.87 -1.01 0.44
CA GLN A 174 -5.67 -0.21 -0.50
C GLN A 174 -4.86 0.87 -1.25
N LEU A 175 -3.66 1.22 -0.78
CA LEU A 175 -2.78 2.19 -1.45
C LEU A 175 -2.01 1.63 -2.64
N VAL A 176 -2.00 0.31 -2.82
CA VAL A 176 -1.08 -0.36 -3.75
C VAL A 176 -1.20 0.14 -5.20
N ASP A 177 -2.44 0.41 -5.66
CA ASP A 177 -2.74 0.87 -7.02
C ASP A 177 -3.15 2.34 -7.08
N VAL A 178 -3.04 3.07 -5.97
CA VAL A 178 -3.26 4.51 -5.97
C VAL A 178 -2.24 5.17 -6.89
N LYS A 179 -2.70 6.13 -7.68
CA LYS A 179 -1.85 6.91 -8.56
C LYS A 179 -1.65 8.29 -7.97
N LYS A 180 -0.45 8.83 -8.08
CA LYS A 180 -0.22 10.26 -7.84
C LYS A 180 -0.58 11.09 -9.08
N GLU A 181 -0.44 12.41 -8.99
CA GLU A 181 -0.85 13.38 -10.02
C GLU A 181 -0.35 13.09 -11.45
N ASP A 182 0.85 12.53 -11.62
CA ASP A 182 1.42 12.17 -12.93
C ASP A 182 1.00 10.77 -13.41
N GLY A 183 0.08 10.11 -12.70
CA GLY A 183 -0.45 8.79 -13.00
C GLY A 183 0.41 7.64 -12.49
N PHE A 184 1.55 7.90 -11.84
CA PHE A 184 2.43 6.84 -11.35
C PHE A 184 1.85 6.19 -10.09
N SER A 185 1.82 4.86 -10.09
CA SER A 185 1.60 4.02 -8.90
C SER A 185 2.92 3.58 -8.28
N ALA A 186 2.86 2.91 -7.12
CA ALA A 186 4.06 2.37 -6.48
C ALA A 186 4.83 1.40 -7.39
N LEU A 187 4.13 0.53 -8.13
CA LEU A 187 4.78 -0.42 -9.04
C LEU A 187 5.50 0.29 -10.20
N HIS A 188 4.95 1.39 -10.73
CA HIS A 188 5.64 2.19 -11.74
C HIS A 188 6.95 2.78 -11.20
N LEU A 189 6.95 3.29 -9.96
CA LEU A 189 8.14 3.89 -9.35
C LEU A 189 9.22 2.85 -9.06
N ALA A 190 8.83 1.67 -8.57
CA ALA A 190 9.75 0.55 -8.39
C ALA A 190 10.33 0.10 -9.74
N ALA A 191 9.48 0.00 -10.77
CA ALA A 191 9.88 -0.34 -12.13
C ALA A 191 10.84 0.66 -12.77
N LEU A 192 10.63 1.95 -12.54
CA LEU A 192 11.50 2.98 -13.11
C LEU A 192 12.90 2.99 -12.46
N ASN A 193 13.00 2.65 -11.17
CA ASN A 193 14.24 2.80 -10.37
C ASN A 193 14.96 1.47 -10.08
N ASN A 194 14.58 0.37 -10.74
CA ASN A 194 15.16 -0.97 -10.56
C ASN A 194 15.03 -1.56 -9.14
N HIS A 195 13.94 -1.26 -8.43
CA HIS A 195 13.72 -1.79 -7.09
C HIS A 195 12.99 -3.14 -7.16
N ARG A 196 13.71 -4.18 -7.58
CA ARG A 196 13.17 -5.52 -7.85
C ARG A 196 12.45 -6.12 -6.65
N GLU A 197 13.05 -6.07 -5.46
CA GLU A 197 12.47 -6.64 -4.24
C GLU A 197 11.18 -5.91 -3.85
N VAL A 198 11.14 -4.59 -4.02
CA VAL A 198 9.92 -3.81 -3.77
C VAL A 198 8.84 -4.16 -4.78
N ALA A 199 9.17 -4.30 -6.07
CA ALA A 199 8.23 -4.76 -7.09
C ALA A 199 7.70 -6.17 -6.76
N GLU A 200 8.55 -7.09 -6.32
CA GLU A 200 8.14 -8.44 -5.91
C GLU A 200 7.13 -8.40 -4.75
N ILE A 201 7.38 -7.58 -3.72
CA ILE A 201 6.43 -7.40 -2.61
C ILE A 201 5.11 -6.78 -3.08
N LEU A 202 5.16 -5.75 -3.92
CA LEU A 202 3.95 -5.11 -4.46
C LEU A 202 3.10 -6.11 -5.27
N ILE A 203 3.73 -7.03 -5.99
CA ILE A 203 3.05 -8.07 -6.77
C ILE A 203 2.50 -9.16 -5.85
N LYS A 204 3.34 -9.77 -5.00
CA LYS A 204 2.97 -10.97 -4.22
C LYS A 204 2.11 -10.65 -3.00
N GLU A 205 2.49 -9.63 -2.23
CA GLU A 205 1.79 -9.23 -1.01
C GLU A 205 0.74 -8.15 -1.30
N GLY A 206 1.13 -7.15 -2.10
CA GLY A 206 0.26 -6.05 -2.48
C GLY A 206 -0.89 -6.48 -3.40
N ARG A 207 -0.69 -7.52 -4.23
CA ARG A 207 -1.61 -7.96 -5.28
C ARG A 207 -2.03 -6.79 -6.19
N CYS A 208 -1.04 -5.99 -6.59
CA CYS A 208 -1.23 -4.83 -7.45
C CYS A 208 -1.69 -5.22 -8.87
N ASP A 209 -2.30 -4.26 -9.57
CA ASP A 209 -2.53 -4.36 -11.00
C ASP A 209 -1.20 -4.18 -11.75
N MET A 210 -0.66 -5.28 -12.29
CA MET A 210 0.60 -5.26 -13.05
C MET A 210 0.52 -4.48 -14.37
N ASN A 211 -0.69 -4.29 -14.90
CA ASN A 211 -0.93 -3.62 -16.19
C ASN A 211 -1.48 -2.20 -15.99
N ILE A 212 -1.39 -1.68 -14.77
CA ILE A 212 -1.75 -0.31 -14.43
C ILE A 212 -1.03 0.68 -15.36
N ARG A 213 -1.75 1.69 -15.88
CA ARG A 213 -1.21 2.67 -16.82
C ARG A 213 -1.04 4.05 -16.17
N ASN A 214 0.09 4.71 -16.39
CA ASN A 214 0.29 6.11 -16.01
C ASN A 214 -0.40 7.09 -16.99
N ASN A 215 -0.20 8.39 -16.82
CA ASN A 215 -0.83 9.40 -17.69
C ASN A 215 -0.32 9.38 -19.14
N ARG A 216 0.81 8.71 -19.41
CA ARG A 216 1.33 8.45 -20.76
C ARG A 216 0.93 7.07 -21.28
N ASN A 217 -0.06 6.46 -20.65
CA ASN A 217 -0.52 5.12 -20.92
C ASN A 217 0.57 4.03 -20.76
N GLN A 218 1.68 4.32 -20.10
CA GLN A 218 2.77 3.37 -19.93
C GLN A 218 2.49 2.42 -18.77
N THR A 219 2.83 1.15 -18.91
CA THR A 219 2.80 0.14 -17.84
C THR A 219 4.13 0.07 -17.09
N PRO A 220 4.17 -0.51 -15.87
CA PRO A 220 5.43 -0.78 -15.17
C PRO A 220 6.43 -1.59 -16.00
N LEU A 221 5.95 -2.57 -16.79
CA LEU A 221 6.79 -3.37 -17.69
C LEU A 221 7.49 -2.48 -18.73
N GLN A 222 6.77 -1.57 -19.38
CA GLN A 222 7.36 -0.64 -20.36
C GLN A 222 8.40 0.28 -19.71
N LEU A 223 8.18 0.73 -18.47
CA LEU A 223 9.18 1.54 -17.74
C LEU A 223 10.44 0.74 -17.42
N ALA A 224 10.31 -0.50 -16.95
CA ALA A 224 11.45 -1.39 -16.69
C ALA A 224 12.24 -1.68 -17.98
N VAL A 225 11.54 -1.93 -19.09
CA VAL A 225 12.15 -2.13 -20.41
C VAL A 225 12.86 -0.86 -20.89
N THR A 226 12.24 0.32 -20.71
CA THR A 226 12.82 1.61 -21.10
C THR A 226 14.18 1.86 -20.45
N GLN A 227 14.34 1.42 -19.20
CA GLN A 227 15.57 1.59 -18.43
C GLN A 227 16.55 0.42 -18.59
N GLY A 228 16.13 -0.69 -19.20
CA GLY A 228 16.97 -1.87 -19.40
C GLY A 228 17.11 -2.76 -18.17
N HIS A 229 16.16 -2.72 -17.23
CA HIS A 229 16.19 -3.49 -15.98
C HIS A 229 15.80 -4.96 -16.23
N THR A 230 16.71 -5.73 -16.83
CA THR A 230 16.47 -7.10 -17.33
C THR A 230 15.86 -8.05 -16.30
N GLU A 231 16.36 -8.05 -15.08
CA GLU A 231 15.85 -8.89 -14.00
C GLU A 231 14.43 -8.54 -13.58
N LEU A 232 14.10 -7.25 -13.58
CA LEU A 232 12.77 -6.79 -13.23
C LEU A 232 11.77 -7.01 -14.36
N VAL A 233 12.21 -6.88 -15.62
CA VAL A 233 11.44 -7.31 -16.79
C VAL A 233 11.11 -8.80 -16.69
N GLU A 234 12.10 -9.62 -16.34
CA GLU A 234 11.89 -11.06 -16.14
C GLU A 234 10.85 -11.32 -15.04
N LEU A 235 11.00 -10.69 -13.88
CA LEU A 235 10.05 -10.81 -12.77
C LEU A 235 8.63 -10.46 -13.22
N LEU A 236 8.43 -9.27 -13.80
CA LEU A 236 7.12 -8.77 -14.21
C LEU A 236 6.44 -9.70 -15.22
N VAL A 237 7.17 -10.15 -16.25
CA VAL A 237 6.62 -11.06 -17.26
C VAL A 237 6.33 -12.43 -16.67
N SER A 238 7.21 -12.96 -15.80
CA SER A 238 7.00 -14.26 -15.15
C SER A 238 5.81 -14.29 -14.20
N GLU A 239 5.48 -13.15 -13.59
CA GLU A 239 4.30 -12.99 -12.73
C GLU A 239 3.02 -12.68 -13.53
N GLY A 240 3.13 -12.46 -14.84
CA GLY A 240 2.00 -12.37 -15.78
C GLY A 240 1.67 -10.97 -16.30
N ALA A 241 2.63 -10.03 -16.32
CA ALA A 241 2.43 -8.74 -16.99
C ALA A 241 2.17 -8.93 -18.50
N ASP A 242 1.24 -8.14 -19.05
CA ASP A 242 0.90 -8.22 -20.47
C ASP A 242 1.96 -7.50 -21.31
N VAL A 243 2.70 -8.30 -22.09
CA VAL A 243 3.80 -7.86 -22.96
C VAL A 243 3.33 -7.03 -24.17
N ASN A 244 2.04 -7.07 -24.48
CA ASN A 244 1.46 -6.42 -25.68
C ASN A 244 0.70 -5.13 -25.37
N MET A 245 0.73 -4.65 -24.12
CA MET A 245 0.16 -3.35 -23.79
C MET A 245 0.86 -2.23 -24.55
N GLU A 246 0.08 -1.30 -25.09
CA GLU A 246 0.56 -0.14 -25.82
C GLU A 246 0.67 1.09 -24.91
N ASP A 247 1.50 2.07 -25.27
CA ASP A 247 1.50 3.41 -24.65
C ASP A 247 0.69 4.43 -25.47
N GLU A 248 0.85 5.73 -25.22
CA GLU A 248 0.18 6.80 -26.01
C GLU A 248 0.59 6.82 -27.49
N ASP A 249 1.80 6.38 -27.82
CA ASP A 249 2.32 6.31 -29.19
C ASP A 249 1.94 4.99 -29.90
N GLY A 250 1.23 4.10 -29.21
CA GLY A 250 0.94 2.75 -29.69
C GLY A 250 2.16 1.83 -29.57
N ASP A 251 3.21 2.23 -28.86
CA ASP A 251 4.43 1.44 -28.72
C ASP A 251 4.23 0.37 -27.63
N THR A 252 4.44 -0.90 -28.00
CA THR A 252 4.51 -2.00 -27.03
C THR A 252 5.86 -2.04 -26.33
N ALA A 253 6.00 -2.82 -25.26
CA ALA A 253 7.29 -3.02 -24.57
C ALA A 253 8.41 -3.41 -25.55
N MET A 254 8.10 -4.19 -26.59
CA MET A 254 9.05 -4.61 -27.61
C MET A 254 9.50 -3.45 -28.52
N HIS A 255 8.60 -2.54 -28.89
CA HIS A 255 8.96 -1.31 -29.61
C HIS A 255 9.94 -0.49 -28.77
N THR A 256 9.62 -0.29 -27.49
CA THR A 256 10.45 0.49 -26.57
C THR A 256 11.85 -0.10 -26.40
N ALA A 257 11.98 -1.43 -26.32
CA ALA A 257 13.27 -2.12 -26.21
C ALA A 257 14.18 -1.85 -27.43
N LEU A 258 13.60 -1.79 -28.63
CA LEU A 258 14.33 -1.65 -29.89
C LEU A 258 14.59 -0.18 -30.29
N LEU A 259 13.74 0.76 -29.85
CA LEU A 259 13.89 2.19 -30.15
C LEU A 259 15.02 2.87 -29.36
N ARG A 260 15.41 2.33 -28.20
CA ARG A 260 16.31 3.02 -27.26
C ARG A 260 17.79 2.78 -27.60
N PRO A 261 18.52 3.81 -28.07
CA PRO A 261 19.93 3.65 -28.46
C PRO A 261 20.84 3.26 -27.29
N GLN A 262 20.50 3.70 -26.06
CA GLN A 262 21.25 3.38 -24.85
C GLN A 262 21.27 1.88 -24.54
N LEU A 263 20.20 1.16 -24.89
CA LEU A 263 20.11 -0.29 -24.74
C LEU A 263 20.84 -1.04 -25.86
N GLY A 264 21.13 -0.37 -26.98
CA GLY A 264 21.89 -0.89 -28.11
C GLY A 264 23.41 -0.89 -27.88
N SER A 265 23.94 -0.02 -27.02
CA SER A 265 25.38 0.10 -26.76
C SER A 265 25.93 -0.84 -25.69
N ILE A 266 25.06 -1.45 -24.87
CA ILE A 266 25.47 -2.34 -23.78
C ILE A 266 25.40 -3.78 -24.30
N ILE A 267 26.56 -4.41 -24.48
CA ILE A 267 26.68 -5.83 -24.87
C ILE A 267 26.60 -6.70 -23.61
N ILE A 268 25.77 -7.74 -23.63
CA ILE A 268 25.70 -8.71 -22.55
C ILE A 268 26.86 -9.72 -22.73
N ASN A 269 27.88 -9.63 -21.87
CA ASN A 269 28.99 -10.58 -21.86
C ASN A 269 28.70 -11.77 -20.91
N PRO A 270 28.78 -13.02 -21.38
CA PRO A 270 28.46 -14.21 -20.56
C PRO A 270 29.53 -14.58 -19.51
N THR A 271 30.68 -13.89 -19.45
CA THR A 271 31.88 -14.39 -18.75
C THR A 271 32.38 -13.55 -17.58
N GLU A 272 31.70 -12.48 -17.16
CA GLU A 272 32.18 -11.68 -16.01
C GLU A 272 31.24 -11.75 -14.80
N GLY A 273 31.70 -12.50 -13.78
CA GLY A 273 31.47 -12.16 -12.37
C GLY A 273 30.30 -12.87 -11.67
N GLU A 274 30.63 -13.64 -10.64
CA GLU A 274 29.70 -14.20 -9.64
C GLU A 274 28.99 -13.14 -8.77
N ASP A 275 29.11 -11.83 -9.07
CA ASP A 275 28.65 -10.74 -8.20
C ASP A 275 27.86 -9.58 -8.87
N SER A 276 27.35 -9.70 -10.11
CA SER A 276 26.53 -8.60 -10.67
C SER A 276 25.49 -9.01 -11.72
N CYS A 277 24.24 -9.19 -11.28
CA CYS A 277 22.96 -8.72 -11.87
C CYS A 277 22.63 -8.90 -13.39
N GLY A 278 23.42 -9.62 -14.19
CA GLY A 278 23.24 -9.69 -15.66
C GLY A 278 22.73 -11.02 -16.24
N ASN A 279 22.73 -12.10 -15.46
CA ASN A 279 22.83 -13.46 -16.03
C ASN A 279 21.53 -14.25 -16.14
N SER A 280 20.41 -13.86 -15.53
CA SER A 280 19.19 -14.71 -15.55
C SER A 280 18.51 -14.75 -16.93
N LEU A 281 18.24 -13.57 -17.52
CA LEU A 281 17.55 -13.47 -18.81
C LEU A 281 18.38 -14.04 -19.96
N TYR A 282 19.70 -13.76 -20.00
CA TYR A 282 20.60 -14.34 -21.00
C TYR A 282 20.72 -15.86 -20.86
N THR A 283 20.73 -16.39 -19.63
CA THR A 283 20.76 -17.84 -19.38
C THR A 283 19.48 -18.51 -19.87
N LYS A 284 18.30 -17.91 -19.62
CA LYS A 284 17.02 -18.40 -20.17
C LYS A 284 17.00 -18.41 -21.69
N LEU A 285 17.48 -17.34 -22.32
CA LEU A 285 17.57 -17.27 -23.76
C LEU A 285 18.61 -18.26 -24.32
N SER A 286 19.73 -18.47 -23.64
CA SER A 286 20.76 -19.45 -24.03
C SER A 286 20.24 -20.89 -23.93
N ALA A 287 19.47 -21.20 -22.87
CA ALA A 287 18.82 -22.49 -22.69
C ALA A 287 17.80 -22.81 -23.80
N SER A 288 17.34 -21.80 -24.56
CA SER A 288 16.46 -21.99 -25.69
C SER A 288 17.12 -22.70 -26.89
N GLY A 289 18.47 -22.71 -26.95
CA GLY A 289 19.28 -23.26 -28.03
C GLY A 289 19.34 -22.40 -29.31
N LEU A 290 18.68 -21.24 -29.34
CA LEU A 290 18.58 -20.38 -30.53
C LEU A 290 19.72 -19.34 -30.65
N LEU A 291 20.42 -19.05 -29.56
CA LEU A 291 21.37 -17.94 -29.46
C LEU A 291 22.75 -18.22 -30.07
N GLY A 292 23.20 -19.47 -30.05
CA GLY A 292 24.57 -19.83 -30.49
C GLY A 292 25.64 -18.99 -29.78
N ASN A 293 26.57 -18.42 -30.56
CA ASN A 293 27.62 -17.51 -30.10
C ASN A 293 27.30 -16.02 -30.37
N THR A 294 26.03 -15.68 -30.58
CA THR A 294 25.67 -14.31 -30.96
C THR A 294 25.70 -13.38 -29.75
N GLU A 295 26.50 -12.33 -29.83
CA GLU A 295 26.48 -11.23 -28.86
C GLU A 295 25.23 -10.38 -29.09
N LEU A 296 24.45 -10.17 -28.02
CA LEU A 296 23.23 -9.37 -28.07
C LEU A 296 23.40 -8.10 -27.24
N SER A 297 22.87 -7.00 -27.74
CA SER A 297 22.63 -5.81 -26.93
C SER A 297 21.51 -6.08 -25.92
N VAL A 298 21.47 -5.32 -24.83
CA VAL A 298 20.40 -5.43 -23.82
C VAL A 298 19.01 -5.28 -24.46
N GLY A 299 18.84 -4.32 -25.37
CA GLY A 299 17.58 -4.11 -26.08
C GLY A 299 17.18 -5.30 -26.94
N ALA A 300 18.13 -5.90 -27.66
CA ALA A 300 17.90 -7.08 -28.48
C ALA A 300 17.59 -8.33 -27.63
N ALA A 301 18.26 -8.50 -26.50
CA ALA A 301 17.99 -9.58 -25.56
C ALA A 301 16.58 -9.46 -24.94
N ILE A 302 16.19 -8.26 -24.48
CA ILE A 302 14.84 -8.01 -23.98
C ILE A 302 13.81 -8.28 -25.08
N ALA A 303 14.04 -7.82 -26.33
CA ALA A 303 13.13 -8.08 -27.44
C ALA A 303 12.99 -9.58 -27.76
N CYS A 304 14.09 -10.34 -27.74
CA CYS A 304 14.04 -11.79 -27.91
C CYS A 304 13.26 -12.48 -26.78
N TYR A 305 13.45 -12.04 -25.53
CA TYR A 305 12.71 -12.54 -24.38
C TYR A 305 11.22 -12.23 -24.49
N LEU A 306 10.84 -11.00 -24.80
CA LEU A 306 9.45 -10.62 -25.02
C LEU A 306 8.82 -11.43 -26.17
N ALA A 307 9.54 -11.67 -27.26
CA ALA A 307 9.08 -12.53 -28.37
C ALA A 307 8.87 -13.98 -27.92
N GLN A 308 9.75 -14.52 -27.07
CA GLN A 308 9.60 -15.84 -26.46
C GLN A 308 8.36 -15.93 -25.57
N GLU A 309 8.01 -14.83 -24.88
CA GLU A 309 6.86 -14.74 -23.98
C GLU A 309 5.57 -14.26 -24.69
N GLY A 310 5.57 -14.23 -26.02
CA GLY A 310 4.37 -14.01 -26.83
C GLY A 310 4.08 -12.56 -27.22
N ALA A 311 5.09 -11.70 -27.26
CA ALA A 311 4.96 -10.38 -27.86
C ALA A 311 4.64 -10.47 -29.36
N ASP A 312 3.71 -9.62 -29.83
CA ASP A 312 3.38 -9.50 -31.25
C ASP A 312 4.47 -8.73 -31.99
N VAL A 313 5.30 -9.47 -32.71
CA VAL A 313 6.41 -8.92 -33.51
C VAL A 313 5.93 -8.18 -34.77
N SER A 314 4.66 -8.30 -35.13
CA SER A 314 4.07 -7.73 -36.35
C SER A 314 3.11 -6.56 -36.09
N TYR A 315 2.76 -6.30 -34.82
CA TYR A 315 1.90 -5.20 -34.44
C TYR A 315 2.51 -3.87 -34.85
N ALA A 316 1.74 -3.02 -35.55
CA ALA A 316 2.21 -1.70 -35.96
C ALA A 316 1.70 -0.63 -34.98
N ASN A 317 2.62 0.19 -34.45
CA ASN A 317 2.28 1.33 -33.61
C ASN A 317 1.52 2.44 -34.37
N HIS A 318 1.20 3.56 -33.72
CA HIS A 318 0.48 4.68 -34.36
C HIS A 318 1.27 5.34 -35.51
N LYS A 319 2.57 5.06 -35.65
CA LYS A 319 3.43 5.51 -36.76
C LYS A 319 3.49 4.48 -37.91
N GLY A 320 2.75 3.37 -37.80
CA GLY A 320 2.71 2.31 -38.79
C GLY A 320 3.99 1.46 -38.84
N LYS A 321 4.81 1.47 -37.78
CA LYS A 321 6.04 0.68 -37.69
C LYS A 321 5.81 -0.50 -36.76
N SER A 322 6.20 -1.69 -37.19
CA SER A 322 6.27 -2.87 -36.32
C SER A 322 7.61 -2.97 -35.58
N PRO A 323 7.73 -3.78 -34.51
CA PRO A 323 9.00 -4.02 -33.85
C PRO A 323 10.09 -4.48 -34.83
N LEU A 324 9.72 -5.34 -35.79
CA LEU A 324 10.65 -5.85 -36.80
C LEU A 324 11.17 -4.76 -37.75
N ASP A 325 10.38 -3.72 -38.03
CA ASP A 325 10.80 -2.59 -38.89
C ASP A 325 11.85 -1.69 -38.22
N LEU A 326 12.01 -1.81 -36.90
CA LEU A 326 12.97 -1.02 -36.11
C LEU A 326 14.35 -1.68 -36.04
N VAL A 327 14.46 -2.96 -36.40
CA VAL A 327 15.72 -3.72 -36.31
C VAL A 327 16.54 -3.52 -37.58
N THR A 328 17.74 -2.95 -37.44
CA THR A 328 18.69 -2.80 -38.56
C THR A 328 19.57 -4.04 -38.77
N ASP A 329 19.87 -4.77 -37.70
CA ASP A 329 20.71 -5.97 -37.75
C ASP A 329 19.91 -7.19 -38.19
N SER A 330 20.29 -7.74 -39.36
CA SER A 330 19.67 -8.94 -39.93
C SER A 330 19.74 -10.16 -38.99
N THR A 331 20.77 -10.29 -38.17
CA THR A 331 20.95 -11.43 -37.25
C THR A 331 19.93 -11.37 -36.11
N VAL A 332 19.81 -10.21 -35.45
CA VAL A 332 18.82 -9.93 -34.40
C VAL A 332 17.40 -10.10 -34.94
N LEU A 333 17.15 -9.63 -36.17
CA LEU A 333 15.85 -9.78 -36.83
C LEU A 333 15.47 -11.25 -37.02
N GLN A 334 16.40 -12.11 -37.44
CA GLN A 334 16.16 -13.56 -37.56
C GLN A 334 16.00 -14.23 -36.20
N LEU A 335 16.75 -13.82 -35.18
CA LEU A 335 16.62 -14.35 -33.83
C LEU A 335 15.24 -14.06 -33.25
N ILE A 336 14.77 -12.81 -33.31
CA ILE A 336 13.44 -12.41 -32.84
C ILE A 336 12.34 -13.24 -33.52
N LYS A 337 12.41 -13.41 -34.85
CA LYS A 337 11.47 -14.25 -35.60
C LYS A 337 11.51 -15.70 -35.14
N SER A 338 12.70 -16.24 -34.88
CA SER A 338 12.88 -17.62 -34.41
C SER A 338 12.28 -17.83 -33.02
N PHE A 339 12.45 -16.88 -32.10
CA PHE A 339 11.84 -16.94 -30.76
C PHE A 339 10.31 -16.83 -30.83
N SER A 340 9.78 -15.90 -31.63
CA SER A 340 8.33 -15.76 -31.85
C SER A 340 7.73 -17.04 -32.44
N GLU A 341 8.41 -17.66 -33.40
CA GLU A 341 7.94 -18.89 -34.05
C GLU A 341 7.98 -20.07 -33.09
N LYS A 342 9.03 -20.18 -32.26
CA LYS A 342 9.13 -21.19 -31.21
C LYS A 342 7.97 -21.08 -30.21
N HIS A 343 7.66 -19.86 -29.75
CA HIS A 343 6.51 -19.63 -28.88
C HIS A 343 5.19 -20.05 -29.55
N ARG A 344 5.00 -19.68 -30.82
CA ARG A 344 3.81 -20.08 -31.61
C ARG A 344 3.65 -21.60 -31.67
N LEU A 345 4.73 -22.33 -31.96
CA LEU A 345 4.75 -23.79 -32.03
C LEU A 345 4.50 -24.44 -30.66
N GLN A 346 5.09 -23.91 -29.58
CA GLN A 346 4.84 -24.36 -28.21
C GLN A 346 3.37 -24.15 -27.80
N ARG A 347 2.76 -23.05 -28.20
CA ARG A 347 1.34 -22.78 -27.92
C ARG A 347 0.43 -23.74 -28.67
N LEU A 348 0.76 -24.04 -29.93
CA LEU A 348 0.03 -25.03 -30.75
C LEU A 348 0.15 -26.45 -30.18
N SER A 349 1.35 -26.86 -29.74
CA SER A 349 1.55 -28.20 -29.16
C SER A 349 0.80 -28.37 -27.83
N ALA A 350 0.77 -27.32 -26.99
CA ALA A 350 -0.01 -27.31 -25.75
C ALA A 350 -1.52 -27.49 -26.01
N LEU A 351 -2.06 -26.85 -27.06
CA LEU A 351 -3.46 -27.00 -27.47
C LEU A 351 -3.78 -28.43 -27.97
N THR A 352 -2.83 -29.10 -28.62
CA THR A 352 -3.04 -30.46 -29.16
C THR A 352 -2.91 -31.59 -28.14
N CYS A 353 -2.18 -31.39 -27.03
CA CYS A 353 -1.91 -32.42 -26.03
C CYS A 353 -2.82 -32.38 -24.79
N GLY A 354 -3.81 -31.48 -24.74
CA GLY A 354 -4.73 -31.38 -23.60
C GLY A 354 -4.07 -31.06 -22.26
N GLN A 355 -2.80 -30.63 -22.26
CA GLN A 355 -2.11 -30.15 -21.06
C GLN A 355 -2.65 -28.76 -20.73
N ALA A 356 -3.10 -28.60 -19.48
CA ALA A 356 -3.50 -27.29 -18.97
C ALA A 356 -2.38 -26.29 -19.24
N LEU A 357 -2.67 -25.29 -20.06
CA LEU A 357 -1.83 -24.12 -20.23
C LEU A 357 -1.47 -23.61 -18.83
N SER A 358 -0.19 -23.32 -18.59
CA SER A 358 0.23 -22.52 -17.45
C SER A 358 -0.76 -21.35 -17.30
N SER A 359 -1.30 -21.18 -16.09
CA SER A 359 -2.39 -20.26 -15.76
C SER A 359 -2.11 -18.77 -16.03
N ALA A 360 -1.02 -18.44 -16.72
CA ALA A 360 -0.62 -17.09 -17.11
C ALA A 360 -1.44 -16.55 -18.30
N SER A 361 -1.91 -17.39 -19.23
CA SER A 361 -2.54 -16.88 -20.48
C SER A 361 -4.08 -16.93 -20.53
N LEU A 362 -4.75 -17.39 -19.46
CA LEU A 362 -6.22 -17.45 -19.41
C LEU A 362 -6.81 -17.04 -18.04
N ARG A 363 -6.17 -16.09 -17.33
CA ARG A 363 -6.89 -15.37 -16.26
C ARG A 363 -7.75 -14.30 -16.90
N ARG A 364 -9.05 -14.57 -16.89
CA ARG A 364 -10.12 -13.63 -17.19
C ARG A 364 -9.98 -12.45 -16.21
N VAL A 365 -9.31 -11.39 -16.65
CA VAL A 365 -9.28 -10.10 -15.95
C VAL A 365 -10.72 -9.67 -15.77
N HIS A 366 -11.09 -9.27 -14.55
CA HIS A 366 -12.34 -8.59 -14.28
C HIS A 366 -12.32 -7.24 -15.02
N THR A 367 -12.65 -7.26 -16.30
CA THR A 367 -13.14 -6.07 -16.99
C THR A 367 -14.60 -5.87 -16.60
N THR A 368 -14.95 -4.62 -16.35
CA THR A 368 -16.32 -4.18 -16.10
C THR A 368 -17.26 -4.67 -17.23
N PRO A 369 -18.51 -5.05 -16.90
CA PRO A 369 -19.31 -5.87 -17.80
C PRO A 369 -19.92 -5.00 -18.91
N ASN A 370 -19.64 -5.32 -20.16
CA ASN A 370 -20.59 -5.16 -21.27
C ASN A 370 -20.10 -5.99 -22.45
N THR A 371 -20.67 -7.18 -22.62
CA THR A 371 -21.17 -7.78 -23.87
C THR A 371 -21.42 -9.26 -23.60
N MET A 372 -22.68 -9.69 -23.78
CA MET A 372 -23.07 -11.10 -23.67
C MET A 372 -22.59 -11.91 -24.87
N THR A 373 -21.95 -13.04 -24.61
CA THR A 373 -22.02 -14.21 -25.50
C THR A 373 -21.90 -15.48 -24.66
N ASN A 374 -23.00 -16.22 -24.59
CA ASN A 374 -23.05 -17.57 -24.05
C ASN A 374 -22.35 -18.53 -25.02
N LEU A 375 -21.42 -19.33 -24.51
CA LEU A 375 -21.10 -20.67 -25.00
C LEU A 375 -20.58 -21.47 -23.80
N VAL A 376 -21.39 -22.42 -23.35
CA VAL A 376 -21.05 -23.39 -22.30
C VAL A 376 -20.57 -24.66 -22.98
N LEU A 377 -19.40 -25.16 -22.57
CA LEU A 377 -19.04 -26.58 -22.64
C LEU A 377 -18.49 -27.03 -21.28
N PRO A 378 -18.68 -28.30 -20.89
CA PRO A 378 -18.55 -28.75 -19.51
C PRO A 378 -17.12 -29.20 -19.18
N THR A 379 -16.53 -28.62 -18.14
CA THR A 379 -15.24 -29.04 -17.54
C THR A 379 -15.48 -29.98 -16.34
N PRO A 380 -14.77 -31.11 -16.20
CA PRO A 380 -14.75 -31.93 -14.98
C PRO A 380 -13.94 -31.26 -13.84
N PRO A 381 -14.06 -31.73 -12.58
CA PRO A 381 -14.15 -30.84 -11.43
C PRO A 381 -12.79 -30.57 -10.75
N GLY A 382 -12.39 -29.30 -10.74
CA GLY A 382 -11.43 -28.76 -9.78
C GLY A 382 -12.13 -27.87 -8.74
N PRO A 383 -11.52 -27.61 -7.57
CA PRO A 383 -12.04 -26.63 -6.62
C PRO A 383 -12.21 -25.28 -7.33
N SER A 384 -13.39 -24.71 -7.20
CA SER A 384 -13.78 -23.45 -7.82
C SER A 384 -14.14 -22.45 -6.72
N GLU A 385 -14.02 -21.17 -7.01
CA GLU A 385 -14.32 -20.13 -6.02
C GLU A 385 -15.82 -20.14 -5.66
N CYS A 386 -16.11 -20.23 -4.37
CA CYS A 386 -17.46 -20.05 -3.85
C CYS A 386 -17.86 -18.57 -3.99
N LEU A 387 -18.95 -18.27 -4.71
CA LEU A 387 -19.43 -16.89 -4.91
C LEU A 387 -19.98 -16.21 -3.63
N ILE A 388 -19.88 -16.88 -2.47
CA ILE A 388 -20.38 -16.38 -1.18
C ILE A 388 -19.23 -16.10 -0.22
N CYS A 389 -18.27 -17.01 -0.09
CA CYS A 389 -17.11 -16.82 0.82
C CYS A 389 -15.80 -16.52 0.09
N SER A 390 -15.77 -16.54 -1.25
CA SER A 390 -14.56 -16.37 -2.06
C SER A 390 -13.43 -17.37 -1.76
N GLU A 391 -13.73 -18.48 -1.08
CA GLU A 391 -12.80 -19.57 -0.86
C GLU A 391 -12.86 -20.58 -2.01
N LEU A 392 -11.70 -21.16 -2.35
CA LEU A 392 -11.60 -22.28 -3.29
C LEU A 392 -12.16 -23.54 -2.64
N ALA A 393 -13.27 -24.04 -3.17
CA ALA A 393 -13.95 -25.21 -2.61
C ALA A 393 -14.58 -26.07 -3.71
N LEU A 394 -14.92 -27.31 -3.36
CA LEU A 394 -15.78 -28.13 -4.20
C LEU A 394 -17.20 -27.57 -4.12
N LEU A 395 -17.68 -27.02 -5.23
CA LEU A 395 -19.00 -26.39 -5.27
C LEU A 395 -20.10 -27.45 -5.38
N VAL A 396 -21.20 -27.18 -4.68
CA VAL A 396 -22.39 -28.03 -4.64
C VAL A 396 -23.29 -27.71 -5.84
N LEU A 397 -23.81 -28.73 -6.51
CA LEU A 397 -24.72 -28.61 -7.64
C LEU A 397 -26.16 -28.37 -7.14
N PHE A 398 -26.80 -27.30 -7.63
CA PHE A 398 -28.19 -26.98 -7.28
C PHE A 398 -29.19 -27.50 -8.31
N CYS A 399 -30.23 -28.20 -7.87
CA CYS A 399 -31.37 -28.60 -8.71
C CYS A 399 -32.56 -27.65 -8.52
N PRO A 400 -33.32 -27.32 -9.59
CA PRO A 400 -33.21 -27.82 -10.97
C PRO A 400 -32.25 -27.01 -11.88
N CYS A 401 -31.65 -25.92 -11.39
CA CYS A 401 -30.92 -24.98 -12.25
C CYS A 401 -29.52 -25.42 -12.70
N GLN A 402 -29.00 -26.53 -12.17
CA GLN A 402 -27.69 -27.10 -12.46
C GLN A 402 -26.50 -26.14 -12.29
N HIS A 403 -26.66 -25.14 -11.42
CA HIS A 403 -25.58 -24.20 -11.10
C HIS A 403 -24.77 -24.70 -9.91
N SER A 404 -23.44 -24.68 -10.04
CA SER A 404 -22.48 -24.90 -8.96
C SER A 404 -21.82 -23.57 -8.61
N VAL A 405 -22.31 -22.91 -7.57
CA VAL A 405 -21.95 -21.51 -7.24
C VAL A 405 -21.53 -21.29 -5.79
N ALA A 406 -21.75 -22.27 -4.93
CA ALA A 406 -21.44 -22.17 -3.50
C ALA A 406 -20.78 -23.45 -3.00
N CYS A 407 -19.85 -23.31 -2.07
CA CYS A 407 -19.28 -24.43 -1.31
C CYS A 407 -20.35 -25.06 -0.41
N GLU A 408 -20.07 -26.23 0.15
CA GLU A 408 -21.00 -26.94 1.02
C GLU A 408 -21.48 -26.10 2.21
N ALA A 409 -20.56 -25.44 2.91
CA ALA A 409 -20.88 -24.60 4.07
C ALA A 409 -21.80 -23.43 3.70
N CYS A 410 -21.55 -22.76 2.58
CA CYS A 410 -22.39 -21.65 2.13
C CYS A 410 -23.72 -22.13 1.52
N ALA A 411 -23.72 -23.28 0.85
CA ALA A 411 -24.90 -23.88 0.24
C ALA A 411 -25.93 -24.38 1.27
N HIS A 412 -25.49 -24.77 2.47
CA HIS A 412 -26.33 -25.37 3.51
C HIS A 412 -27.62 -24.57 3.79
N ARG A 413 -27.52 -23.23 3.87
CA ARG A 413 -28.66 -22.35 4.18
C ARG A 413 -29.39 -21.77 2.97
N MET A 414 -28.94 -22.07 1.75
CA MET A 414 -29.50 -21.47 0.53
C MET A 414 -30.85 -22.12 0.15
N LYS A 415 -31.87 -21.28 -0.05
CA LYS A 415 -33.20 -21.69 -0.57
C LYS A 415 -33.40 -21.30 -2.04
N LYS A 416 -32.62 -20.36 -2.56
CA LYS A 416 -32.64 -19.90 -3.96
C LYS A 416 -31.21 -19.79 -4.49
N CYS A 417 -31.02 -20.12 -5.77
CA CYS A 417 -29.72 -19.98 -6.43
C CYS A 417 -29.40 -18.50 -6.64
N ILE A 418 -28.26 -18.02 -6.16
CA ILE A 418 -27.86 -16.60 -6.32
C ILE A 418 -27.66 -16.19 -7.78
N LYS A 419 -27.34 -17.14 -8.66
CA LYS A 419 -27.06 -16.89 -10.09
C LYS A 419 -28.32 -16.76 -10.93
N CYS A 420 -29.37 -17.54 -10.65
CA CYS A 420 -30.59 -17.55 -11.46
C CYS A 420 -31.89 -17.32 -10.68
N GLN A 421 -31.81 -17.13 -9.36
CA GLN A 421 -32.93 -16.89 -8.45
C GLN A 421 -33.99 -18.02 -8.36
N VAL A 422 -33.76 -19.15 -9.02
CA VAL A 422 -34.63 -20.35 -8.96
C VAL A 422 -34.53 -21.00 -7.57
N THR A 423 -35.67 -21.43 -7.04
CA THR A 423 -35.77 -22.18 -5.76
C THR A 423 -35.01 -23.49 -5.86
N ILE A 424 -34.13 -23.75 -4.90
CA ILE A 424 -33.28 -24.94 -4.84
C ILE A 424 -34.08 -26.07 -4.20
N THR A 425 -34.29 -27.17 -4.91
CA THR A 425 -35.02 -28.34 -4.40
C THR A 425 -34.08 -29.43 -3.88
N LYS A 426 -32.88 -29.56 -4.46
CA LYS A 426 -31.84 -30.52 -4.04
C LYS A 426 -30.45 -29.90 -4.18
N LYS A 427 -29.53 -30.37 -3.34
CA LYS A 427 -28.14 -29.90 -3.26
C LYS A 427 -27.23 -31.12 -3.31
N ILE A 428 -26.50 -31.29 -4.40
CA ILE A 428 -25.76 -32.52 -4.70
C ILE A 428 -24.25 -32.24 -4.65
N ARG A 429 -23.52 -33.00 -3.83
CA ARG A 429 -22.05 -32.98 -3.75
C ARG A 429 -21.42 -33.62 -5.00
N GLN A 430 -20.11 -33.46 -5.18
CA GLN A 430 -19.39 -34.06 -6.32
C GLN A 430 -19.37 -35.60 -6.30
N ASP A 431 -19.51 -36.21 -5.11
CA ASP A 431 -19.67 -37.66 -4.92
C ASP A 431 -21.12 -38.15 -5.14
N GLN A 432 -22.01 -37.28 -5.62
CA GLN A 432 -23.44 -37.49 -5.81
C GLN A 432 -24.26 -37.72 -4.53
N THR A 433 -23.70 -37.42 -3.35
CA THR A 433 -24.47 -37.42 -2.10
C THR A 433 -25.22 -36.11 -1.89
N GLU A 434 -26.37 -36.17 -1.21
CA GLU A 434 -27.19 -34.98 -0.93
C GLU A 434 -26.67 -34.26 0.33
N VAL A 435 -26.59 -32.92 0.28
CA VAL A 435 -26.17 -32.10 1.42
C VAL A 435 -27.33 -32.00 2.42
N ASP A 436 -27.19 -32.67 3.56
CA ASP A 436 -28.18 -32.65 4.64
C ASP A 436 -28.42 -31.22 5.14
N SER A 437 -29.67 -30.77 5.03
CA SER A 437 -30.09 -29.42 5.43
C SER A 437 -30.42 -29.30 6.93
N SER A 438 -29.91 -30.23 7.74
CA SER A 438 -30.15 -30.30 9.18
C SER A 438 -29.08 -29.51 9.95
N PRO A 439 -29.42 -28.74 10.99
CA PRO A 439 -28.43 -28.01 11.77
C PRO A 439 -27.60 -28.99 12.61
N GLY A 440 -26.30 -29.08 12.32
CA GLY A 440 -25.34 -29.84 13.12
C GLY A 440 -25.11 -29.20 14.49
N THR A 441 -25.29 -29.98 15.54
CA THR A 441 -25.41 -29.57 16.95
C THR A 441 -24.12 -29.10 17.64
N GLU A 442 -22.96 -29.08 16.98
CA GLU A 442 -21.69 -28.69 17.62
C GLU A 442 -21.27 -27.23 17.34
N HIS A 443 -21.80 -26.60 16.29
CA HIS A 443 -21.58 -25.17 15.99
C HIS A 443 -22.60 -24.23 16.65
N SER A 444 -23.65 -24.77 17.28
CA SER A 444 -24.75 -24.01 17.85
C SER A 444 -24.32 -23.16 19.05
N ASP A 445 -23.40 -23.64 19.88
CA ASP A 445 -23.05 -22.93 21.13
C ASP A 445 -22.11 -21.74 20.88
N GLN A 446 -21.15 -21.89 19.96
CA GLN A 446 -20.31 -20.77 19.53
C GLN A 446 -21.10 -19.72 18.74
N HIS A 447 -22.04 -20.14 17.88
CA HIS A 447 -22.89 -19.21 17.15
C HIS A 447 -23.87 -18.48 18.08
N ASN A 448 -24.49 -19.18 19.03
CA ASN A 448 -25.34 -18.59 20.06
C ASN A 448 -24.56 -17.61 20.96
N LEU A 449 -23.31 -17.93 21.30
CA LEU A 449 -22.45 -17.03 22.07
C LEU A 449 -22.10 -15.78 21.25
N LEU A 450 -21.79 -15.93 19.96
CA LEU A 450 -21.45 -14.83 19.08
C LEU A 450 -22.66 -13.92 18.81
N GLU A 451 -23.85 -14.49 18.63
CA GLU A 451 -25.11 -13.74 18.56
C GLU A 451 -25.45 -13.05 19.89
N GLN A 452 -25.21 -13.70 21.04
CA GLN A 452 -25.38 -13.05 22.35
C GLN A 452 -24.40 -11.88 22.55
N LEU A 453 -23.14 -12.05 22.15
CA LEU A 453 -22.13 -10.99 22.24
C LEU A 453 -22.44 -9.84 21.28
N GLN A 454 -22.86 -10.13 20.05
CA GLN A 454 -23.30 -9.11 19.08
C GLN A 454 -24.57 -8.39 19.54
N SER A 455 -25.54 -9.11 20.10
CA SER A 455 -26.75 -8.53 20.69
C SER A 455 -26.41 -7.62 21.87
N ARG A 456 -25.50 -8.07 22.76
CA ARG A 456 -25.06 -7.28 23.91
C ARG A 456 -24.25 -6.06 23.49
N TYR A 457 -23.39 -6.18 22.48
CA TYR A 457 -22.63 -5.08 21.91
C TYR A 457 -23.56 -4.04 21.27
N ARG A 458 -24.54 -4.48 20.47
CA ARG A 458 -25.56 -3.60 19.88
C ARG A 458 -26.40 -2.89 20.94
N GLN A 459 -26.81 -3.59 21.99
CA GLN A 459 -27.51 -2.98 23.14
C GLN A 459 -26.63 -1.98 23.91
N MET A 460 -25.30 -2.17 23.94
CA MET A 460 -24.37 -1.22 24.53
C MET A 460 -24.19 0.00 23.63
N GLU A 461 -24.03 -0.19 22.31
CA GLU A 461 -23.96 0.90 21.32
C GLU A 461 -25.24 1.74 21.33
N GLU A 462 -26.42 1.13 21.29
CA GLU A 462 -27.72 1.82 21.36
C GLU A 462 -27.85 2.73 22.60
N ARG A 463 -27.21 2.35 23.72
CA ARG A 463 -27.24 3.15 24.97
C ARG A 463 -26.29 4.35 24.95
N ILE A 464 -25.29 4.34 24.07
CA ILE A 464 -24.28 5.40 23.98
C ILE A 464 -24.39 6.19 22.67
N THR A 465 -25.22 5.79 21.72
CA THR A 465 -25.49 6.53 20.47
C THR A 465 -26.53 7.61 20.67
N CYS A 466 -26.34 8.74 20.00
CA CYS A 466 -27.24 9.87 20.02
C CYS A 466 -28.60 9.45 19.42
N PRO A 467 -29.72 9.62 20.15
CA PRO A 467 -31.04 9.21 19.67
C PRO A 467 -31.57 10.08 18.52
N ILE A 468 -30.83 11.11 18.10
CA ILE A 468 -31.25 12.08 17.07
C ILE A 468 -30.61 11.75 15.73
N CYS A 469 -29.27 11.64 15.66
CA CYS A 469 -28.58 11.29 14.42
C CYS A 469 -28.25 9.80 14.31
N ILE A 470 -28.27 9.04 15.40
CA ILE A 470 -27.90 7.62 15.46
C ILE A 470 -26.40 7.37 15.14
N ASP A 471 -25.72 8.31 14.51
CA ASP A 471 -24.32 8.18 14.05
C ASP A 471 -23.25 8.59 15.07
N ASN A 472 -23.57 9.50 16.01
CA ASN A 472 -22.60 10.07 16.96
C ASN A 472 -22.88 9.61 18.39
N HIS A 473 -21.86 9.53 19.25
CA HIS A 473 -22.05 9.19 20.66
C HIS A 473 -22.67 10.33 21.50
N ILE A 474 -23.42 9.94 22.53
CA ILE A 474 -23.97 10.82 23.55
C ILE A 474 -22.80 11.45 24.31
N LYS A 475 -22.74 12.78 24.28
CA LYS A 475 -21.74 13.58 25.01
C LYS A 475 -22.35 14.70 25.84
N LEU A 476 -23.66 14.92 25.72
CA LEU A 476 -24.40 15.94 26.47
C LEU A 476 -25.68 15.34 27.07
N VAL A 477 -26.00 15.73 28.30
CA VAL A 477 -27.26 15.42 28.98
C VAL A 477 -27.99 16.73 29.28
N PHE A 478 -29.29 16.76 29.01
CA PHE A 478 -30.19 17.86 29.34
C PHE A 478 -30.72 17.70 30.78
N GLN A 479 -31.12 18.80 31.41
CA GLN A 479 -31.73 18.78 32.75
C GLN A 479 -32.96 17.85 32.88
N CYS A 480 -33.66 17.59 31.77
CA CYS A 480 -34.79 16.66 31.72
C CYS A 480 -34.39 15.16 31.70
N GLY A 481 -33.10 14.84 31.78
CA GLY A 481 -32.55 13.48 31.82
C GLY A 481 -32.29 12.84 30.45
N HIS A 482 -32.71 13.48 29.35
CA HIS A 482 -32.43 13.02 27.98
C HIS A 482 -31.08 13.51 27.49
N ALA A 483 -30.50 12.80 26.52
CA ALA A 483 -29.13 13.02 26.10
C ALA A 483 -28.98 13.04 24.58
N SER A 484 -27.93 13.71 24.08
CA SER A 484 -27.60 13.78 22.66
C SER A 484 -26.09 13.95 22.44
N CYS A 485 -25.64 13.84 21.20
CA CYS A 485 -24.30 14.31 20.82
C CYS A 485 -24.25 15.84 20.84
N ILE A 486 -23.02 16.39 20.77
CA ILE A 486 -22.76 17.84 20.80
C ILE A 486 -23.41 18.54 19.60
N GLU A 487 -23.22 17.98 18.41
CA GLU A 487 -23.69 18.54 17.14
C GLU A 487 -25.22 18.65 17.10
N CYS A 488 -25.94 17.56 17.41
CA CYS A 488 -27.40 17.59 17.41
C CYS A 488 -27.99 18.51 18.47
N SER A 489 -27.29 18.75 19.60
CA SER A 489 -27.80 19.62 20.67
C SER A 489 -27.67 21.11 20.37
N ALA A 490 -26.74 21.51 19.50
CA ALA A 490 -26.36 22.90 19.28
C ALA A 490 -27.55 23.79 18.85
N ALA A 491 -28.46 23.24 18.04
CA ALA A 491 -29.62 23.97 17.50
C ALA A 491 -30.94 23.76 18.28
N LEU A 492 -30.97 22.87 19.28
CA LEU A 492 -32.21 22.51 19.97
C LEU A 492 -32.58 23.49 21.08
N LYS A 493 -33.80 24.03 21.04
CA LYS A 493 -34.37 24.84 22.15
C LYS A 493 -35.27 24.03 23.08
N THR A 494 -35.80 22.92 22.57
CA THR A 494 -36.69 21.99 23.28
C THR A 494 -36.17 20.56 23.11
N CYS A 495 -36.31 19.74 24.14
CA CYS A 495 -35.92 18.34 24.11
C CYS A 495 -36.82 17.59 23.11
N PRO A 496 -36.26 16.88 22.12
CA PRO A 496 -37.07 16.16 21.13
C PRO A 496 -37.82 14.96 21.72
N ILE A 497 -37.39 14.45 22.88
CA ILE A 497 -37.99 13.27 23.52
C ILE A 497 -39.16 13.67 24.43
N CYS A 498 -38.95 14.60 25.38
CA CYS A 498 -40.00 15.00 26.34
C CYS A 498 -40.63 16.37 26.09
N ARG A 499 -40.21 17.09 25.03
CA ARG A 499 -40.72 18.42 24.63
C ARG A 499 -40.56 19.54 25.66
N GLN A 500 -39.80 19.33 26.73
CA GLN A 500 -39.46 20.38 27.70
C GLN A 500 -38.39 21.33 27.14
N THR A 501 -38.44 22.61 27.52
CA THR A 501 -37.42 23.60 27.15
C THR A 501 -36.06 23.24 27.73
N ILE A 502 -35.00 23.24 26.92
CA ILE A 502 -33.63 22.91 27.35
C ILE A 502 -33.03 24.14 28.05
N ARG A 503 -32.89 24.07 29.37
CA ARG A 503 -32.33 25.17 30.20
C ARG A 503 -30.83 25.06 30.39
N GLU A 504 -30.32 23.83 30.49
CA GLU A 504 -28.91 23.55 30.77
C GLU A 504 -28.46 22.29 30.00
N ARG A 505 -27.20 22.30 29.57
CA ARG A 505 -26.54 21.20 28.84
C ARG A 505 -25.29 20.82 29.62
N ILE A 506 -25.27 19.61 30.17
CA ILE A 506 -24.16 19.10 30.96
C ILE A 506 -23.35 18.18 30.05
N GLN A 507 -22.07 18.48 29.88
CA GLN A 507 -21.15 17.63 29.11
C GLN A 507 -20.71 16.44 29.95
N LEU A 508 -20.87 15.24 29.39
CA LEU A 508 -20.35 14.02 29.97
C LEU A 508 -18.84 13.95 29.66
N PHE A 509 -18.01 13.94 30.69
CA PHE A 509 -16.59 13.61 30.55
C PHE A 509 -16.48 12.10 30.46
N VAL A 510 -16.02 11.59 29.31
CA VAL A 510 -15.63 10.19 29.11
C VAL A 510 -14.17 10.18 28.73
#